data_AF-C0FV03-F1
#
_entry.id   AF-C0FV03-F1
#
_cell.length_a   1.000
_cell.length_b   1.000
_cell.length_c   1.000
_cell.angle_alpha   90.00
_cell.angle_beta   90.00
_cell.angle_gamma   90.00
#
_symmetry.space_group_name_H-M   'P 1'
#
loop_
_entity.id
_entity.type
_entity.pdbx_description
1 polymer ?
#
loop_
_entity_poly.entity_id
_entity_poly.type
_entity_poly.pdbx_seq_one_letter_code
_entity_poly.pdbx_strand_id
1 'polypeptide(L)'
;MTNAETIWNVISWYYGNSTAIGLMLVLMTVYLLERKKEYRYYTFSCAVLMFLILNQLTYRIIERLGEGDTYYRFLWIFPVSLIAAWGGLRLIEKMKSKMEKVICVAVMVCLIFLYSGGKISDWVTLPENIYQISEDKIQVADLIEEVTGGERVIVYAEDELMYGIREYDANICLAAEGEREYLYHIITENDSNASGNLMLGILVNAKIDYIVVRKEYTGAKAALNGGGCVEVGQTDNYILYYVNQGQLKEDLYHTYDSDWKTDAGICNVEDVMIKGLTQEQQFLFYGDGRLDEFNNDIGENRILCDGSEEFYSKEYGDYIVCKIDNQSQGITEQIMKKIESEERKKKPILLFLNRPLIRGEKSDRLLDWIEEGNSYIQAVYAENADESRKDMLTEKVFQCYITNNVAENALLVQVRGE
;
A
#
# COMPACT_ATOMS: atom_id res chain seq x y z
N MET A 1 29.61 8.14 -3.97
CA MET A 1 29.73 8.27 -2.50
C MET A 1 31.20 8.10 -2.14
N THR A 2 31.73 8.96 -1.28
CA THR A 2 33.14 8.88 -0.86
C THR A 2 33.34 7.72 0.13
N ASN A 3 34.57 7.20 0.19
CA ASN A 3 34.92 6.01 0.99
C ASN A 3 34.55 6.11 2.49
N ALA A 4 34.46 7.33 3.04
CA ALA A 4 34.13 7.57 4.45
C ALA A 4 32.61 7.56 4.71
N GLU A 5 31.79 8.01 3.76
CA GLU A 5 30.34 8.09 3.90
C GLU A 5 29.70 6.70 3.98
N THR A 6 30.15 5.75 3.16
CA THR A 6 29.60 4.38 3.16
C THR A 6 29.82 3.66 4.49
N ILE A 7 31.02 3.76 5.07
CA ILE A 7 31.34 3.11 6.35
C ILE A 7 30.59 3.80 7.50
N TRP A 8 30.49 5.13 7.46
CA TRP A 8 29.73 5.90 8.45
C TRP A 8 28.24 5.53 8.44
N ASN A 9 27.67 5.33 7.25
CA ASN A 9 26.28 4.89 7.11
C ASN A 9 26.05 3.48 7.66
N VAL A 10 26.96 2.53 7.39
CA VAL A 10 26.87 1.17 7.99
C VAL A 10 26.95 1.23 9.52
N ILE A 11 27.83 2.08 10.04
CA ILE A 11 27.96 2.31 11.48
C ILE A 11 26.68 2.91 12.06
N SER A 12 26.10 3.92 11.41
CA SER A 12 24.89 4.58 11.88
C SER A 12 23.64 3.70 11.75
N TRP A 13 23.56 2.83 10.74
CA TRP A 13 22.51 1.82 10.63
C TRP A 13 22.51 0.85 11.81
N TYR A 14 23.69 0.49 12.31
CA TYR A 14 23.80 -0.42 13.46
C TYR A 14 23.63 0.27 14.81
N TYR A 15 24.37 1.35 15.06
CA TYR A 15 24.41 2.00 16.38
C TYR A 15 23.43 3.17 16.50
N GLY A 16 22.68 3.49 15.45
CA GLY A 16 21.89 4.72 15.37
C GLY A 16 22.78 5.97 15.51
N ASN A 17 22.21 7.04 16.07
CA ASN A 17 22.96 8.24 16.46
C ASN A 17 23.87 8.04 17.70
N SER A 18 23.99 6.82 18.25
CA SER A 18 24.72 6.60 19.49
C SER A 18 26.25 6.51 19.26
N THR A 19 27.00 7.29 20.02
CA THR A 19 28.48 7.40 19.98
C THR A 19 29.20 6.19 20.61
N ALA A 20 28.51 5.06 20.77
CA ALA A 20 29.00 3.89 21.50
C ALA A 20 30.28 3.30 20.90
N ILE A 21 30.47 3.36 19.58
CA ILE A 21 31.73 2.97 18.92
C ILE A 21 32.89 3.86 19.36
N GLY A 22 32.69 5.17 19.47
CA GLY A 22 33.73 6.10 19.94
C GLY A 22 34.15 5.80 21.38
N LEU A 23 33.18 5.54 22.26
CA LEU A 23 33.42 5.11 23.64
C LEU A 23 34.12 3.75 23.72
N MET A 24 33.75 2.81 22.85
CA MET A 24 34.34 1.49 22.80
C MET A 24 35.79 1.52 22.30
N LEU A 25 36.08 2.33 21.28
CA LEU A 25 37.43 2.55 20.76
C LEU A 25 38.34 3.22 21.81
N VAL A 26 37.81 4.18 22.58
CA VAL A 26 38.50 4.85 23.70
C VAL A 26 38.75 3.86 24.85
N LEU A 27 37.79 3.02 25.20
CA LEU A 27 37.95 1.98 26.23
C LEU A 27 38.92 0.87 25.80
N MET A 28 38.93 0.49 24.52
CA MET A 28 39.92 -0.42 23.95
C MET A 28 41.32 0.16 23.94
N THR A 29 41.48 1.46 23.68
CA THR A 29 42.79 2.13 23.79
C THR A 29 43.26 2.22 25.24
N VAL A 30 42.35 2.45 26.19
CA VAL A 30 42.67 2.40 27.63
C VAL A 30 43.06 0.99 28.08
N TYR A 31 42.42 -0.04 27.53
CA TYR A 31 42.78 -1.44 27.77
C TYR A 31 44.15 -1.80 27.20
N LEU A 32 44.49 -1.33 26.00
CA LEU A 32 45.81 -1.49 25.38
C LEU A 32 46.96 -0.88 26.18
N LEU A 33 46.68 0.12 27.01
CA LEU A 33 47.67 0.73 27.90
C LEU A 33 48.01 -0.17 29.11
N GLU A 34 47.19 -1.19 29.42
CA GLU A 34 47.55 -2.22 30.41
C GLU A 34 48.52 -3.22 29.79
N ARG A 35 49.80 -3.04 30.07
CA ARG A 35 50.96 -3.73 29.46
C ARG A 35 51.07 -5.25 29.72
N LYS A 36 49.99 -5.98 30.02
CA LYS A 36 50.06 -7.44 30.18
C LYS A 36 50.11 -8.15 28.83
N LYS A 37 50.99 -9.15 28.69
CA LYS A 37 51.20 -9.89 27.44
C LYS A 37 49.95 -10.61 26.94
N GLU A 38 49.14 -11.15 27.85
CA GLU A 38 47.91 -11.88 27.56
C GLU A 38 46.85 -11.03 26.84
N TYR A 39 46.76 -9.74 27.16
CA TYR A 39 45.78 -8.82 26.58
C TYR A 39 46.15 -8.34 25.17
N ARG A 40 47.41 -8.48 24.76
CA ARG A 40 47.84 -8.13 23.40
C ARG A 40 47.19 -8.98 22.33
N TYR A 41 46.94 -10.26 22.61
CA TYR A 41 46.30 -11.17 21.65
C TYR A 41 44.86 -10.78 21.38
N TYR A 42 44.07 -10.54 22.44
CA TYR A 42 42.68 -10.11 22.31
C TYR A 42 42.57 -8.80 21.53
N THR A 43 43.42 -7.81 21.83
CA THR A 43 43.33 -6.55 21.10
C THR A 43 43.83 -6.65 19.67
N PHE A 44 44.86 -7.46 19.40
CA PHE A 44 45.28 -7.72 18.03
C PHE A 44 44.15 -8.39 17.23
N SER A 45 43.50 -9.42 17.78
CA SER A 45 42.35 -10.08 17.16
C SER A 45 41.20 -9.10 16.91
N CYS A 46 40.88 -8.24 17.88
CA CYS A 46 39.84 -7.22 17.72
C CYS A 46 40.21 -6.16 16.68
N ALA A 47 41.47 -5.72 16.63
CA ALA A 47 41.95 -4.76 15.64
C ALA A 47 41.92 -5.34 14.22
N VAL A 48 42.28 -6.62 14.07
CA VAL A 48 42.17 -7.34 12.78
C VAL A 48 40.72 -7.48 12.36
N LEU A 49 39.81 -7.86 13.27
CA LEU A 49 38.38 -7.93 12.98
C LEU A 49 37.80 -6.57 12.60
N MET A 50 38.12 -5.50 13.35
CA MET A 50 37.70 -4.15 13.00
C MET A 50 38.29 -3.71 11.66
N PHE A 51 39.55 -4.03 11.38
CA PHE A 51 40.12 -3.76 10.06
C PHE A 51 39.36 -4.51 8.97
N LEU A 52 39.00 -5.78 9.16
CA LEU A 52 38.24 -6.52 8.15
C LEU A 52 36.84 -5.90 7.95
N ILE A 53 36.11 -5.61 9.01
CA ILE A 53 34.72 -5.13 8.93
C ILE A 53 34.64 -3.68 8.45
N LEU A 54 35.55 -2.82 8.91
CA LEU A 54 35.59 -1.40 8.52
C LEU A 54 36.39 -1.16 7.24
N ASN A 55 36.81 -2.23 6.54
CA ASN A 55 37.49 -2.12 5.26
C ASN A 55 36.51 -2.23 4.10
N GLN A 56 36.54 -1.21 3.24
CA GLN A 56 35.65 -1.09 2.10
C GLN A 56 35.84 -2.18 1.05
N LEU A 57 37.03 -2.80 0.97
CA LEU A 57 37.24 -3.98 0.12
C LEU A 57 36.36 -5.13 0.58
N THR A 58 36.28 -5.35 1.89
CA THR A 58 35.40 -6.36 2.48
C THR A 58 33.94 -6.04 2.16
N TYR A 59 33.52 -4.79 2.38
CA TYR A 59 32.17 -4.35 2.01
C TYR A 59 31.84 -4.67 0.55
N ARG A 60 32.70 -4.27 -0.40
CA ARG A 60 32.47 -4.54 -1.84
C ARG A 60 32.43 -6.03 -2.18
N ILE A 61 33.20 -6.86 -1.48
CA ILE A 61 33.16 -8.31 -1.67
C ILE A 61 31.82 -8.85 -1.22
N ILE A 62 31.35 -8.47 -0.03
CA ILE A 62 30.07 -8.92 0.53
C ILE A 62 28.87 -8.37 -0.27
N GLU A 63 28.94 -7.11 -0.71
CA GLU A 63 27.94 -6.51 -1.60
C GLU A 63 27.83 -7.28 -2.91
N ARG A 64 28.95 -7.72 -3.51
CA ARG A 64 28.95 -8.59 -4.70
C ARG A 64 28.40 -9.99 -4.45
N LEU A 65 28.36 -10.43 -3.20
CA LEU A 65 27.72 -11.68 -2.79
C LEU A 65 26.23 -11.52 -2.49
N GLY A 66 25.68 -10.30 -2.61
CA GLY A 66 24.26 -10.00 -2.39
C GLY A 66 23.88 -9.66 -0.95
N GLU A 67 24.85 -9.46 -0.06
CA GLU A 67 24.62 -9.22 1.38
C GLU A 67 25.06 -7.79 1.79
N GLY A 68 24.96 -6.83 0.87
CA GLY A 68 25.35 -5.44 1.12
C GLY A 68 24.46 -4.77 2.19
N ASP A 69 23.16 -4.98 2.10
CA ASP A 69 22.17 -4.36 2.99
C ASP A 69 22.22 -4.91 4.41
N THR A 70 22.72 -6.13 4.58
CA THR A 70 22.85 -6.81 5.87
C THR A 70 24.29 -6.73 6.41
N TYR A 71 25.19 -6.00 5.75
CA TYR A 71 26.61 -5.92 6.12
C TYR A 71 26.85 -5.45 7.55
N TYR A 72 25.95 -4.62 8.10
CA TYR A 72 26.00 -4.19 9.48
C TYR A 72 25.96 -5.36 10.49
N ARG A 73 25.41 -6.53 10.11
CA ARG A 73 25.34 -7.74 10.97
C ARG A 73 26.73 -8.27 11.35
N PHE A 74 27.77 -7.99 10.55
CA PHE A 74 29.15 -8.36 10.93
C PHE A 74 29.63 -7.63 12.20
N LEU A 75 29.03 -6.49 12.56
CA LEU A 75 29.28 -5.81 13.83
C LEU A 75 28.74 -6.60 15.03
N TRP A 76 27.76 -7.51 14.86
CA TRP A 76 27.28 -8.41 15.93
C TRP A 76 28.36 -9.37 16.44
N ILE A 77 29.40 -9.64 15.64
CA ILE A 77 30.52 -10.50 16.06
C ILE A 77 31.30 -9.85 17.21
N PHE A 78 31.24 -8.52 17.35
CA PHE A 78 31.94 -7.81 18.40
C PHE A 78 31.10 -7.83 19.69
N PRO A 79 31.58 -8.44 20.80
CA PRO A 79 30.82 -8.53 22.04
C PRO A 79 30.90 -7.21 22.82
N VAL A 80 30.30 -6.16 22.25
CA VAL A 80 30.48 -4.77 22.68
C VAL A 80 30.13 -4.55 24.13
N SER A 81 28.98 -5.09 24.51
CA SER A 81 28.44 -5.01 25.87
C SER A 81 29.37 -5.68 26.89
N LEU A 82 29.98 -6.82 26.54
CA LEU A 82 30.88 -7.54 27.45
C LEU A 82 32.21 -6.80 27.65
N ILE A 83 32.77 -6.25 26.57
CA ILE A 83 34.02 -5.47 26.63
C ILE A 83 33.80 -4.16 27.39
N ALA A 84 32.67 -3.49 27.17
CA ALA A 84 32.29 -2.28 27.91
C ALA A 84 32.11 -2.57 29.41
N ALA A 85 31.40 -3.64 29.77
CA ALA A 85 31.21 -4.06 31.17
C ALA A 85 32.56 -4.38 31.85
N TRP A 86 33.43 -5.12 31.16
CA TRP A 86 34.77 -5.44 31.65
C TRP A 86 35.65 -4.18 31.84
N GLY A 87 35.63 -3.25 30.87
CA GLY A 87 36.36 -1.99 30.93
C GLY A 87 35.88 -1.10 32.09
N GLY A 88 34.56 -1.03 32.29
CA GLY A 88 33.95 -0.33 33.44
C GLY A 88 34.40 -0.93 34.77
N LEU A 89 34.42 -2.26 34.91
CA LEU A 89 34.90 -2.94 36.12
C LEU A 89 36.37 -2.60 36.42
N ARG A 90 37.24 -2.64 35.40
CA ARG A 90 38.67 -2.30 35.54
C ARG A 90 38.90 -0.84 35.93
N LEU A 91 38.08 0.07 35.41
CA LEU A 91 38.13 1.47 35.77
C LEU A 91 37.78 1.66 37.26
N ILE A 92 36.74 0.97 37.75
CA ILE A 92 36.36 0.95 39.17
C ILE A 92 37.48 0.33 40.04
N GLU A 93 38.14 -0.74 39.59
CA GLU A 93 39.21 -1.39 40.34
C GLU A 93 40.42 -0.48 40.59
N LYS A 94 40.73 0.44 39.67
CA LYS A 94 41.84 1.39 39.80
C LYS A 94 41.56 2.54 40.76
N MET A 95 40.30 2.81 41.07
CA MET A 95 39.89 3.90 41.96
C MET A 95 40.11 3.51 43.42
N LYS A 96 40.66 4.43 44.21
CA LYS A 96 41.03 4.17 45.61
C LYS A 96 39.92 4.57 46.58
N SER A 97 39.18 5.64 46.28
CA SER A 97 38.11 6.14 47.14
C SER A 97 36.77 5.46 46.83
N LYS A 98 35.96 5.19 47.87
CA LYS A 98 34.57 4.73 47.69
C LYS A 98 33.72 5.77 46.94
N MET A 99 33.95 7.07 47.17
CA MET A 99 33.20 8.13 46.50
C MET A 99 33.52 8.21 45.01
N GLU A 100 34.78 8.03 44.61
CA GLU A 100 35.17 7.95 43.20
C GLU A 100 34.46 6.80 42.48
N LYS A 101 34.35 5.63 43.14
CA LYS A 101 33.64 4.47 42.59
C LYS A 101 32.15 4.75 42.40
N VAL A 102 31.49 5.36 43.40
CA VAL A 102 30.08 5.73 43.33
C VAL A 102 29.83 6.73 42.20
N ILE A 103 30.67 7.76 42.08
CA ILE A 103 30.59 8.75 41.01
C ILE A 103 30.79 8.08 39.64
N CYS A 104 31.77 7.19 39.50
CA CYS A 104 32.01 6.47 38.25
C CYS A 104 30.81 5.62 37.84
N VAL A 105 30.21 4.88 38.77
CA VAL A 105 29.01 4.07 38.50
C VAL A 105 27.84 4.96 38.11
N ALA A 106 27.61 6.06 38.83
CA ALA A 106 26.55 7.01 38.50
C ALA A 106 26.73 7.60 37.10
N VAL A 107 27.95 7.99 36.73
CA VAL A 107 28.26 8.49 35.38
C VAL A 107 28.00 7.41 34.32
N MET A 108 28.42 6.16 34.55
CA MET A 108 28.17 5.07 33.61
C MET A 108 26.67 4.82 33.41
N VAL A 109 25.89 4.82 34.49
CA VAL A 109 24.42 4.69 34.43
C VAL A 109 23.80 5.86 33.67
N CYS A 110 24.21 7.10 33.96
CA CYS A 110 23.74 8.28 33.22
C CYS A 110 24.07 8.22 31.73
N LEU A 111 25.27 7.74 31.36
CA LEU A 111 25.66 7.55 29.96
C LEU A 111 24.76 6.50 29.29
N ILE A 112 24.46 5.38 29.96
CA ILE A 112 23.53 4.38 29.42
C ILE A 112 22.17 5.03 29.16
N PHE A 113 21.63 5.81 30.09
CA PHE A 113 20.34 6.49 29.89
C PHE A 113 20.40 7.51 28.74
N LEU A 114 21.42 8.37 28.69
CA LEU A 114 21.58 9.39 27.64
C LEU A 114 21.75 8.79 26.25
N TYR A 115 22.42 7.64 26.13
CA TYR A 115 22.75 7.02 24.85
C TYR A 115 21.82 5.86 24.46
N SER A 116 20.93 5.41 25.34
CA SER A 116 19.94 4.37 25.03
C SER A 116 18.90 4.80 23.99
N GLY A 117 18.76 6.11 23.73
CA GLY A 117 17.88 6.66 22.69
C GLY A 117 16.38 6.56 22.98
N GLY A 118 15.96 5.70 23.91
CA GLY A 118 14.55 5.55 24.31
C GLY A 118 14.10 6.63 25.28
N LYS A 119 12.83 7.04 25.19
CA LYS A 119 12.24 7.93 26.20
C LYS A 119 12.07 7.12 27.48
N ILE A 120 12.29 7.74 28.65
CA ILE A 120 12.08 7.08 29.95
C ILE A 120 10.67 6.48 30.08
N SER A 121 9.68 7.10 29.44
CA SER A 121 8.31 6.58 29.34
C SER A 121 8.28 5.15 28.78
N ASP A 122 9.06 4.86 27.75
CA ASP A 122 9.01 3.61 27.00
C ASP A 122 9.53 2.46 27.87
N TRP A 123 10.46 2.74 28.79
CA TRP A 123 11.01 1.77 29.75
C TRP A 123 10.07 1.46 30.93
N VAL A 124 9.06 2.30 31.16
CA VAL A 124 8.18 2.24 32.35
C VAL A 124 6.73 1.93 31.95
N THR A 125 6.47 1.68 30.68
CA THR A 125 5.15 1.20 30.23
C THR A 125 4.91 -0.20 30.78
N LEU A 126 3.81 -0.37 31.52
CA LEU A 126 3.34 -1.69 31.92
C LEU A 126 2.67 -2.34 30.70
N PRO A 127 2.84 -3.65 30.49
CA PRO A 127 2.15 -4.36 29.42
C PRO A 127 0.63 -4.19 29.54
N GLU A 128 -0.03 -3.92 28.41
CA GLU A 128 -1.49 -3.78 28.34
C GLU A 128 -2.21 -5.12 28.61
N ASN A 129 -1.60 -6.21 28.17
CA ASN A 129 -2.13 -7.57 28.26
C ASN A 129 -0.99 -8.59 28.54
N ILE A 130 -1.36 -9.87 28.69
CA ILE A 130 -0.44 -10.96 29.01
C ILE A 130 0.59 -11.24 27.91
N TYR A 131 0.29 -10.85 26.68
CA TYR A 131 1.14 -11.09 25.51
C TYR A 131 2.23 -10.02 25.39
N GLN A 132 2.09 -8.88 26.08
CA GLN A 132 3.00 -7.73 25.97
C GLN A 132 3.07 -7.17 24.54
N ILE A 133 2.04 -7.44 23.76
CA ILE A 133 1.82 -6.92 22.41
C ILE A 133 0.68 -5.91 22.50
N SER A 134 0.76 -4.80 21.78
CA SER A 134 -0.32 -3.80 21.75
C SER A 134 -1.64 -4.45 21.30
N GLU A 135 -2.73 -4.09 21.98
CA GLU A 135 -4.05 -4.65 21.70
C GLU A 135 -4.49 -4.47 20.25
N ASP A 136 -4.13 -3.34 19.62
CA ASP A 136 -4.41 -3.07 18.21
C ASP A 136 -3.84 -4.14 17.28
N LYS A 137 -2.64 -4.65 17.59
CA LYS A 137 -1.96 -5.69 16.78
C LYS A 137 -2.64 -7.04 16.97
N ILE A 138 -3.07 -7.34 18.20
CA ILE A 138 -3.83 -8.57 18.51
C ILE A 138 -5.16 -8.57 17.75
N GLN A 139 -5.91 -7.46 17.80
CA GLN A 139 -7.19 -7.36 17.09
C GLN A 139 -7.05 -7.56 15.57
N VAL A 140 -5.98 -7.03 14.96
CA VAL A 140 -5.71 -7.25 13.53
C VAL A 140 -5.38 -8.71 13.25
N ALA A 141 -4.59 -9.37 14.10
CA ALA A 141 -4.26 -10.77 13.95
C ALA A 141 -5.49 -11.68 14.10
N ASP A 142 -6.32 -11.44 15.14
CA ASP A 142 -7.59 -12.15 15.35
C ASP A 142 -8.54 -11.97 14.15
N LEU A 143 -8.61 -10.75 13.59
CA LEU A 143 -9.41 -10.47 12.38
C LEU A 143 -8.91 -11.28 11.17
N ILE A 144 -7.59 -11.37 10.98
CA ILE A 144 -7.01 -12.19 9.90
C ILE A 144 -7.36 -13.67 10.13
N GLU A 145 -7.20 -14.18 11.35
CA GLU A 145 -7.57 -15.56 11.71
C GLU A 145 -9.05 -15.85 11.43
N GLU A 146 -9.95 -14.93 11.82
CA GLU A 146 -11.39 -15.05 11.58
C GLU A 146 -11.73 -15.15 10.08
N VAL A 147 -11.18 -14.24 9.27
CA VAL A 147 -11.47 -14.18 7.82
C VAL A 147 -10.87 -15.38 7.08
N THR A 148 -9.73 -15.90 7.56
CA THR A 148 -8.99 -17.00 6.91
C THR A 148 -9.35 -18.37 7.44
N GLY A 149 -10.09 -18.46 8.55
CA GLY A 149 -10.33 -19.72 9.26
C GLY A 149 -9.05 -20.34 9.83
N GLY A 150 -8.03 -19.53 10.11
CA GLY A 150 -6.71 -19.98 10.60
C GLY A 150 -5.81 -20.60 9.53
N GLU A 151 -6.10 -20.38 8.25
CA GLU A 151 -5.20 -20.77 7.17
C GLU A 151 -3.93 -19.92 7.14
N ARG A 152 -2.85 -20.51 6.60
CA ARG A 152 -1.57 -19.83 6.47
C ARG A 152 -1.61 -18.88 5.28
N VAL A 153 -1.44 -17.58 5.52
CA VAL A 153 -1.62 -16.52 4.52
C VAL A 153 -0.42 -15.58 4.44
N ILE A 154 -0.20 -15.01 3.27
CA ILE A 154 0.83 -13.99 3.03
C ILE A 154 0.19 -12.61 3.17
N VAL A 155 0.67 -11.84 4.16
CA VAL A 155 0.12 -10.53 4.50
C VAL A 155 1.17 -9.44 4.27
N TYR A 156 0.70 -8.28 3.82
CA TYR A 156 1.46 -7.04 3.84
C TYR A 156 0.82 -6.02 4.78
N ALA A 157 1.65 -5.35 5.58
CA ALA A 157 1.29 -4.25 6.45
C ALA A 157 2.55 -3.43 6.74
N GLU A 158 2.41 -2.25 7.33
CA GLU A 158 3.53 -1.48 7.86
C GLU A 158 4.37 -2.32 8.85
N ASP A 159 5.68 -2.09 8.87
CA ASP A 159 6.64 -2.92 9.61
C ASP A 159 6.27 -3.11 11.08
N GLU A 160 5.90 -2.04 11.77
CA GLU A 160 5.61 -2.09 13.21
C GLU A 160 4.39 -2.96 13.55
N LEU A 161 3.37 -2.95 12.69
CA LEU A 161 2.20 -3.80 12.81
C LEU A 161 2.57 -5.24 12.43
N MET A 162 3.25 -5.41 11.30
CA MET A 162 3.66 -6.69 10.76
C MET A 162 4.50 -7.51 11.75
N TYR A 163 5.40 -6.87 12.51
CA TYR A 163 6.16 -7.56 13.55
C TYR A 163 5.27 -8.06 14.68
N GLY A 164 4.32 -7.24 15.16
CA GLY A 164 3.45 -7.63 16.28
C GLY A 164 2.43 -8.70 15.91
N ILE A 165 1.77 -8.61 14.75
CA ILE A 165 0.77 -9.62 14.34
C ILE A 165 1.41 -10.99 14.14
N ARG A 166 2.67 -11.05 13.68
CA ARG A 166 3.41 -12.30 13.47
C ARG A 166 4.04 -12.87 14.74
N GLU A 167 4.28 -12.03 15.73
CA GLU A 167 4.67 -12.48 17.07
C GLU A 167 3.50 -13.15 17.79
N TYR A 168 2.27 -12.67 17.53
CA TYR A 168 1.05 -13.24 18.08
C TYR A 168 0.56 -14.49 17.30
N ASP A 169 0.47 -14.43 15.97
CA ASP A 169 0.03 -15.53 15.11
C ASP A 169 1.08 -15.91 14.05
N ALA A 170 1.53 -17.18 14.11
CA ALA A 170 2.54 -17.74 13.22
C ALA A 170 2.00 -18.13 11.83
N ASN A 171 0.68 -18.18 11.63
CA ASN A 171 0.07 -18.43 10.32
C ASN A 171 0.21 -17.22 9.39
N ILE A 172 0.41 -16.03 9.96
CA ILE A 172 0.64 -14.79 9.22
C ILE A 172 2.08 -14.75 8.70
N CYS A 173 2.23 -14.80 7.38
CA CYS A 173 3.52 -14.82 6.70
C CYS A 173 3.88 -13.45 6.10
N LEU A 174 5.17 -13.15 6.10
CA LEU A 174 5.73 -11.99 5.43
C LEU A 174 5.72 -12.20 3.92
N ALA A 175 5.14 -11.28 3.16
CA ALA A 175 5.45 -11.14 1.72
C ALA A 175 6.96 -10.97 1.47
N ALA A 176 7.47 -11.36 0.30
CA ALA A 176 8.90 -11.26 0.01
C ALA A 176 9.35 -9.80 -0.15
N GLU A 177 10.60 -9.45 0.21
CA GLU A 177 11.11 -8.06 0.14
C GLU A 177 10.85 -7.38 -1.22
N GLY A 178 11.12 -8.07 -2.34
CA GLY A 178 10.89 -7.52 -3.68
C GLY A 178 9.41 -7.32 -4.03
N GLU A 179 8.48 -8.04 -3.38
CA GLU A 179 7.03 -7.89 -3.57
C GLU A 179 6.48 -6.71 -2.75
N ARG A 180 7.24 -6.25 -1.75
CA ARG A 180 6.84 -5.21 -0.80
C ARG A 180 7.30 -3.82 -1.17
N GLU A 181 8.41 -3.69 -1.90
CA GLU A 181 9.09 -2.40 -2.12
C GLU A 181 8.17 -1.36 -2.78
N TYR A 182 7.40 -1.77 -3.81
CA TYR A 182 6.42 -0.89 -4.46
C TYR A 182 5.22 -0.56 -3.57
N LEU A 183 4.73 -1.54 -2.81
CA LEU A 183 3.60 -1.35 -1.89
C LEU A 183 3.99 -0.51 -0.68
N TYR A 184 5.27 -0.53 -0.29
CA TYR A 184 5.79 0.22 0.85
C TYR A 184 5.57 1.71 0.66
N HIS A 185 6.01 2.28 -0.45
CA HIS A 185 5.81 3.71 -0.71
C HIS A 185 4.32 4.05 -0.79
N ILE A 186 3.53 3.25 -1.52
CA ILE A 186 2.09 3.52 -1.70
C ILE A 186 1.36 3.55 -0.35
N ILE A 187 1.64 2.57 0.51
CA ILE A 187 0.93 2.41 1.78
C ILE A 187 1.49 3.35 2.85
N THR A 188 2.80 3.48 2.99
CA THR A 188 3.40 4.32 4.05
C THR A 188 3.32 5.82 3.75
N GLU A 189 3.37 6.22 2.47
CA GLU A 189 3.24 7.62 2.07
C GLU A 189 1.79 8.01 1.78
N ASN A 190 0.84 7.08 1.90
CA ASN A 190 -0.58 7.31 1.65
C ASN A 190 -0.85 7.87 0.24
N ASP A 191 -0.19 7.32 -0.78
CA ASP A 191 -0.21 7.81 -2.16
C ASP A 191 -1.40 7.24 -2.96
N SER A 192 -2.22 8.12 -3.54
CA SER A 192 -3.34 7.77 -4.42
C SER A 192 -2.98 7.68 -5.90
N ASN A 193 -1.81 8.18 -6.30
CA ASN A 193 -1.40 8.25 -7.71
C ASN A 193 -1.11 6.88 -8.31
N ALA A 194 -0.87 5.88 -7.47
CA ALA A 194 -0.64 4.51 -7.91
C ALA A 194 -1.93 3.73 -8.21
N SER A 195 -3.12 4.35 -8.18
CA SER A 195 -4.43 3.70 -8.36
C SER A 195 -4.70 3.16 -9.79
N GLY A 196 -5.78 2.39 -9.95
CA GLY A 196 -6.22 1.85 -11.25
C GLY A 196 -5.28 0.77 -11.80
N ASN A 197 -5.01 0.82 -13.11
CA ASN A 197 -4.20 -0.18 -13.83
C ASN A 197 -2.77 -0.33 -13.30
N LEU A 198 -2.18 0.76 -12.77
CA LEU A 198 -0.86 0.69 -12.15
C LEU A 198 -0.90 -0.16 -10.87
N MET A 199 -1.89 0.08 -9.99
CA MET A 199 -2.07 -0.73 -8.79
C MET A 199 -2.39 -2.18 -9.15
N LEU A 200 -3.27 -2.40 -10.12
CA LEU A 200 -3.62 -3.72 -10.63
C LEU A 200 -2.36 -4.49 -11.06
N GLY A 201 -1.50 -3.86 -11.88
CA GLY A 201 -0.24 -4.45 -12.32
C GLY A 201 0.72 -4.76 -11.17
N ILE A 202 0.75 -3.93 -10.12
CA ILE A 202 1.55 -4.19 -8.91
C ILE A 202 0.99 -5.41 -8.16
N LEU A 203 -0.32 -5.43 -7.90
CA LEU A 203 -0.98 -6.48 -7.11
C LEU A 203 -0.96 -7.85 -7.78
N VAL A 204 -1.09 -7.94 -9.10
CA VAL A 204 -0.97 -9.19 -9.85
C VAL A 204 0.41 -9.84 -9.70
N ASN A 205 1.45 -9.02 -9.56
CA ASN A 205 2.82 -9.48 -9.40
C ASN A 205 3.21 -9.72 -7.94
N ALA A 206 2.60 -8.98 -7.01
CA ALA A 206 2.81 -9.14 -5.59
C ALA A 206 2.04 -10.37 -5.11
N LYS A 207 2.72 -11.47 -4.79
CA LYS A 207 2.11 -12.73 -4.31
C LYS A 207 1.64 -12.59 -2.86
N ILE A 208 0.65 -11.73 -2.68
CA ILE A 208 0.10 -11.32 -1.39
C ILE A 208 -1.36 -11.74 -1.38
N ASP A 209 -1.81 -12.28 -0.25
CA ASP A 209 -3.20 -12.68 -0.03
C ASP A 209 -4.00 -11.55 0.61
N TYR A 210 -3.40 -10.85 1.59
CA TYR A 210 -4.05 -9.75 2.30
C TYR A 210 -3.15 -8.55 2.52
N ILE A 211 -3.75 -7.36 2.55
CA ILE A 211 -3.08 -6.09 2.82
C ILE A 211 -3.80 -5.39 3.97
N VAL A 212 -3.05 -4.96 4.99
CA VAL A 212 -3.57 -4.20 6.12
C VAL A 212 -3.10 -2.75 6.03
N VAL A 213 -4.04 -1.82 6.11
CA VAL A 213 -3.76 -0.37 6.07
C VAL A 213 -4.45 0.36 7.22
N ARG A 214 -3.85 1.48 7.66
CA ARG A 214 -4.47 2.36 8.65
C ARG A 214 -5.73 3.01 8.08
N LYS A 215 -6.77 3.14 8.90
CA LYS A 215 -8.04 3.77 8.51
C LYS A 215 -7.88 5.21 8.03
N GLU A 216 -6.93 5.94 8.61
CA GLU A 216 -6.62 7.33 8.25
C GLU A 216 -5.92 7.47 6.89
N TYR A 217 -5.40 6.38 6.29
CA TYR A 217 -4.68 6.42 5.01
C TYR A 217 -5.65 6.38 3.82
N THR A 218 -6.26 7.53 3.53
CA THR A 218 -7.25 7.68 2.44
C THR A 218 -6.70 7.43 1.03
N GLY A 219 -5.48 7.84 0.73
CA GLY A 219 -4.84 7.63 -0.56
C GLY A 219 -4.45 6.17 -0.81
N ALA A 220 -3.89 5.49 0.20
CA ALA A 220 -3.59 4.06 0.11
C ALA A 220 -4.87 3.23 -0.10
N LYS A 221 -5.97 3.59 0.58
CA LYS A 221 -7.28 2.97 0.37
C LYS A 221 -7.80 3.19 -1.05
N ALA A 222 -7.70 4.42 -1.56
CA ALA A 222 -8.11 4.72 -2.94
C ALA A 222 -7.27 3.92 -3.96
N ALA A 223 -5.96 3.79 -3.73
CA ALA A 223 -5.09 2.96 -4.56
C ALA A 223 -5.49 1.49 -4.54
N LEU A 224 -5.65 0.89 -3.36
CA LEU A 224 -6.05 -0.52 -3.19
C LEU A 224 -7.42 -0.81 -3.80
N ASN A 225 -8.42 0.04 -3.54
CA ASN A 225 -9.75 -0.08 -4.15
C ASN A 225 -9.68 0.04 -5.67
N GLY A 226 -8.92 1.00 -6.19
CA GLY A 226 -8.72 1.17 -7.63
C GLY A 226 -7.94 0.02 -8.28
N GLY A 227 -7.14 -0.70 -7.50
CA GLY A 227 -6.40 -1.89 -7.94
C GLY A 227 -7.18 -3.19 -7.84
N GLY A 228 -8.46 -3.18 -7.43
CA GLY A 228 -9.31 -4.36 -7.34
C GLY A 228 -9.22 -5.14 -6.02
N CYS A 229 -8.61 -4.57 -4.97
CA CYS A 229 -8.66 -5.17 -3.63
C CYS A 229 -10.07 -5.05 -3.02
N VAL A 230 -10.47 -6.07 -2.25
CA VAL A 230 -11.78 -6.12 -1.58
C VAL A 230 -11.60 -5.95 -0.08
N GLU A 231 -12.29 -4.98 0.53
CA GLU A 231 -12.34 -4.87 1.99
C GLU A 231 -13.09 -6.08 2.57
N VAL A 232 -12.46 -6.79 3.50
CA VAL A 232 -13.01 -8.01 4.13
C VAL A 232 -13.19 -7.87 5.63
N GLY A 233 -12.67 -6.81 6.23
CA GLY A 233 -12.83 -6.55 7.65
C GLY A 233 -12.09 -5.29 8.10
N GLN A 234 -12.37 -4.87 9.33
CA GLN A 234 -11.73 -3.70 9.94
C GLN A 234 -11.68 -3.82 11.46
N THR A 235 -10.66 -3.23 12.07
CA THR A 235 -10.53 -2.99 13.52
C THR A 235 -10.77 -1.51 13.81
N ASP A 236 -10.54 -1.04 15.04
CA ASP A 236 -10.71 0.39 15.36
C ASP A 236 -9.78 1.30 14.54
N ASN A 237 -8.56 0.84 14.22
CA ASN A 237 -7.52 1.63 13.57
C ASN A 237 -7.10 1.13 12.18
N TYR A 238 -7.46 -0.09 11.80
CA TYR A 238 -6.99 -0.72 10.56
C TYR A 238 -8.12 -1.30 9.71
N ILE A 239 -7.86 -1.45 8.41
CA ILE A 239 -8.73 -2.11 7.43
C ILE A 239 -7.92 -3.26 6.81
N LEU A 240 -8.57 -4.41 6.66
CA LEU A 240 -8.04 -5.61 6.02
C LEU A 240 -8.63 -5.72 4.60
N TYR A 241 -7.75 -5.77 3.62
CA TYR A 241 -8.06 -5.98 2.22
C TYR A 241 -7.64 -7.38 1.78
N TYR A 242 -8.49 -8.06 1.04
CA TYR A 242 -8.20 -9.31 0.34
C TYR A 242 -7.75 -9.00 -1.11
N VAL A 243 -6.71 -9.71 -1.55
CA VAL A 243 -6.14 -9.61 -2.89
C VAL A 243 -6.56 -10.84 -3.69
N ASN A 244 -7.61 -10.72 -4.50
CA ASN A 244 -8.09 -11.82 -5.33
C ASN A 244 -7.20 -12.01 -6.57
N GLN A 245 -6.11 -12.76 -6.41
CA GLN A 245 -5.13 -13.03 -7.47
C GLN A 245 -5.72 -13.63 -8.76
N GLY A 246 -6.85 -14.33 -8.67
CA GLY A 246 -7.55 -14.87 -9.84
C GLY A 246 -8.22 -13.76 -10.64
N GLN A 247 -9.07 -12.98 -9.97
CA GLN A 247 -9.78 -11.85 -10.55
C GLN A 247 -8.80 -10.82 -11.16
N LEU A 248 -7.77 -10.43 -10.40
CA LEU A 248 -6.82 -9.43 -10.86
C LEU A 248 -6.07 -9.83 -12.15
N LYS A 249 -5.81 -11.12 -12.34
CA LYS A 249 -5.17 -11.62 -13.57
C LYS A 249 -6.12 -11.58 -14.77
N GLU A 250 -7.39 -11.89 -14.54
CA GLU A 250 -8.43 -11.74 -15.56
C GLU A 250 -8.56 -10.26 -15.92
N ASP A 251 -8.75 -9.37 -14.93
CA ASP A 251 -8.85 -7.92 -15.14
C ASP A 251 -7.64 -7.36 -15.91
N LEU A 252 -6.42 -7.80 -15.57
CA LEU A 252 -5.21 -7.39 -16.29
C LEU A 252 -5.19 -7.93 -17.72
N TYR A 253 -5.57 -9.20 -17.94
CA TYR A 253 -5.64 -9.78 -19.29
C TYR A 253 -6.62 -9.00 -20.17
N HIS A 254 -7.80 -8.68 -19.64
CA HIS A 254 -8.84 -7.97 -20.38
C HIS A 254 -8.56 -6.49 -20.56
N THR A 255 -7.78 -5.86 -19.67
CA THR A 255 -7.26 -4.50 -19.87
C THR A 255 -6.46 -4.39 -21.17
N TYR A 256 -5.79 -5.47 -21.59
CA TYR A 256 -4.91 -5.49 -22.76
C TYR A 256 -5.41 -6.33 -23.96
N ASP A 257 -6.50 -7.09 -23.80
CA ASP A 257 -7.09 -7.93 -24.86
C ASP A 257 -8.52 -7.49 -25.17
N SER A 258 -8.65 -6.32 -25.81
CA SER A 258 -9.94 -5.82 -26.31
C SER A 258 -10.17 -6.27 -27.75
N ASP A 259 -11.37 -6.77 -28.07
CA ASP A 259 -11.76 -7.11 -29.45
C ASP A 259 -11.99 -5.85 -30.34
N TRP A 260 -11.95 -4.66 -29.73
CA TRP A 260 -12.13 -3.38 -30.38
C TRP A 260 -10.99 -3.05 -31.34
N LYS A 261 -11.36 -2.74 -32.58
CA LYS A 261 -10.47 -2.09 -33.55
C LYS A 261 -10.83 -0.61 -33.58
N THR A 262 -10.07 0.21 -32.87
CA THR A 262 -10.29 1.66 -32.77
C THR A 262 -8.97 2.40 -32.91
N ASP A 263 -9.00 3.54 -33.60
CA ASP A 263 -7.85 4.46 -33.68
C ASP A 263 -7.70 5.28 -32.38
N ALA A 264 -8.74 5.29 -31.52
CA ALA A 264 -8.68 5.87 -30.19
C ALA A 264 -7.91 4.96 -29.21
N GLY A 265 -7.03 5.54 -28.39
CA GLY A 265 -6.41 4.89 -27.26
C GLY A 265 -7.44 4.55 -26.17
N ILE A 266 -7.43 3.29 -25.72
CA ILE A 266 -8.20 2.87 -24.55
C ILE A 266 -7.46 3.41 -23.31
N CYS A 267 -8.03 4.41 -22.67
CA CYS A 267 -7.41 5.12 -21.55
C CYS A 267 -7.66 4.42 -20.20
N ASN A 268 -8.76 3.68 -20.09
CA ASN A 268 -9.10 2.88 -18.93
C ASN A 268 -10.07 1.74 -19.33
N VAL A 269 -10.16 0.69 -18.52
CA VAL A 269 -11.06 -0.45 -18.71
C VAL A 269 -11.83 -0.68 -17.41
N GLU A 270 -13.16 -0.84 -17.50
CA GLU A 270 -14.03 -1.04 -16.33
C GLU A 270 -14.96 -2.22 -16.55
N ASP A 271 -14.89 -3.18 -15.63
CA ASP A 271 -15.79 -4.33 -15.60
C ASP A 271 -17.06 -4.03 -14.77
N VAL A 272 -18.21 -4.48 -15.28
CA VAL A 272 -19.50 -4.45 -14.58
C VAL A 272 -20.11 -5.83 -14.54
N MET A 273 -20.34 -6.30 -13.32
CA MET A 273 -20.94 -7.61 -13.08
C MET A 273 -22.47 -7.47 -12.98
N ILE A 274 -23.18 -8.20 -13.84
CA ILE A 274 -24.63 -8.25 -13.90
C ILE A 274 -25.10 -9.67 -13.66
N LYS A 275 -25.86 -9.85 -12.58
CA LYS A 275 -26.34 -11.16 -12.16
C LYS A 275 -27.22 -11.82 -13.22
N GLY A 276 -26.86 -13.05 -13.61
CA GLY A 276 -27.63 -13.88 -14.53
C GLY A 276 -27.38 -13.58 -16.01
N LEU A 277 -26.44 -12.69 -16.34
CA LEU A 277 -26.05 -12.41 -17.71
C LEU A 277 -25.29 -13.61 -18.30
N THR A 278 -25.76 -14.11 -19.45
CA THR A 278 -25.15 -15.27 -20.12
C THR A 278 -24.15 -14.91 -21.23
N GLN A 279 -24.17 -13.67 -21.71
CA GLN A 279 -23.33 -13.20 -22.81
C GLN A 279 -22.67 -11.88 -22.43
N GLU A 280 -21.36 -11.81 -22.62
CA GLU A 280 -20.59 -10.59 -22.41
C GLU A 280 -20.94 -9.53 -23.44
N GLN A 281 -20.90 -8.27 -23.04
CA GLN A 281 -21.10 -7.14 -23.94
C GLN A 281 -20.08 -6.05 -23.63
N GLN A 282 -19.48 -5.48 -24.67
CA GLN A 282 -18.49 -4.42 -24.52
C GLN A 282 -19.02 -3.11 -25.08
N PHE A 283 -18.66 -2.00 -24.43
CA PHE A 283 -19.00 -0.65 -24.81
C PHE A 283 -17.75 0.22 -24.83
N LEU A 284 -17.69 1.15 -25.77
CA LEU A 284 -16.62 2.13 -25.85
C LEU A 284 -17.24 3.52 -25.70
N PHE A 285 -16.88 4.20 -24.61
CA PHE A 285 -17.35 5.55 -24.31
C PHE A 285 -16.23 6.55 -24.56
N TYR A 286 -16.43 7.42 -25.54
CA TYR A 286 -15.43 8.36 -26.03
C TYR A 286 -15.51 9.70 -25.30
N GLY A 287 -14.38 10.41 -25.21
CA GLY A 287 -14.30 11.74 -24.57
C GLY A 287 -15.07 12.87 -25.28
N ASP A 288 -15.76 12.58 -26.38
CA ASP A 288 -16.66 13.49 -27.10
C ASP A 288 -18.15 13.16 -26.89
N GLY A 289 -18.46 12.17 -26.06
CA GLY A 289 -19.83 11.76 -25.73
C GLY A 289 -20.41 10.69 -26.63
N ARG A 290 -19.64 10.20 -27.61
CA ARG A 290 -20.03 9.06 -28.42
C ARG A 290 -19.99 7.78 -27.58
N LEU A 291 -20.98 6.91 -27.80
CA LEU A 291 -21.07 5.59 -27.18
C LEU A 291 -21.27 4.54 -28.26
N ASP A 292 -20.34 3.59 -28.33
CA ASP A 292 -20.39 2.45 -29.24
C ASP A 292 -20.58 1.14 -28.47
N GLU A 293 -21.18 0.14 -29.11
CA GLU A 293 -21.20 -1.26 -28.67
C GLU A 293 -20.34 -2.13 -29.60
N PHE A 294 -19.70 -3.15 -29.05
CA PHE A 294 -19.05 -4.17 -29.85
C PHE A 294 -20.07 -5.24 -30.22
N ASN A 295 -20.28 -5.49 -31.51
CA ASN A 295 -21.20 -6.54 -31.93
C ASN A 295 -20.45 -7.87 -32.06
N ASN A 296 -20.59 -8.72 -31.05
CA ASN A 296 -19.97 -10.05 -30.98
C ASN A 296 -20.35 -10.98 -32.14
N ASP A 297 -21.54 -10.81 -32.74
CA ASP A 297 -22.00 -11.70 -33.82
C ASP A 297 -21.26 -11.44 -35.14
N ILE A 298 -20.86 -10.18 -35.38
CA ILE A 298 -20.23 -9.75 -36.63
C ILE A 298 -18.77 -9.31 -36.45
N GLY A 299 -18.31 -9.14 -35.21
CA GLY A 299 -16.96 -8.68 -34.89
C GLY A 299 -16.68 -7.23 -35.31
N GLU A 300 -17.71 -6.37 -35.27
CA GLU A 300 -17.62 -4.96 -35.68
C GLU A 300 -18.21 -4.02 -34.63
N ASN A 301 -17.68 -2.80 -34.60
CA ASN A 301 -18.15 -1.71 -33.74
C ASN A 301 -19.47 -1.14 -34.29
N ARG A 302 -20.43 -0.88 -33.40
CA ARG A 302 -21.70 -0.25 -33.76
C ARG A 302 -21.95 0.97 -32.89
N ILE A 303 -22.20 2.10 -33.54
CA ILE A 303 -22.57 3.33 -32.84
C ILE A 303 -23.96 3.17 -32.22
N LEU A 304 -24.04 3.35 -30.90
CA LEU A 304 -25.31 3.42 -30.18
C LEU A 304 -25.83 4.85 -30.14
N CYS A 305 -24.95 5.79 -29.79
CA CYS A 305 -25.25 7.22 -29.75
C CYS A 305 -24.01 7.99 -30.23
N ASP A 306 -24.18 8.88 -31.20
CA ASP A 306 -23.10 9.71 -31.77
C ASP A 306 -22.84 11.00 -30.98
N GLY A 307 -23.47 11.15 -29.80
CA GLY A 307 -23.39 12.34 -28.97
C GLY A 307 -24.45 13.40 -29.27
N SER A 308 -25.17 13.32 -30.39
CA SER A 308 -26.16 14.35 -30.79
C SER A 308 -27.46 14.34 -30.00
N GLU A 309 -27.76 13.24 -29.31
CA GLU A 309 -28.99 13.06 -28.54
C GLU A 309 -28.78 13.46 -27.07
N GLU A 310 -29.72 14.25 -26.53
CA GLU A 310 -29.73 14.61 -25.10
C GLU A 310 -29.93 13.40 -24.19
N PHE A 311 -30.66 12.38 -24.66
CA PHE A 311 -30.91 11.15 -23.91
C PHE A 311 -31.08 9.98 -24.86
N TYR A 312 -30.30 8.93 -24.62
CA TYR A 312 -30.37 7.64 -25.29
C TYR A 312 -30.63 6.54 -24.25
N SER A 313 -31.44 5.55 -24.62
CA SER A 313 -31.65 4.35 -23.80
C SER A 313 -31.79 3.12 -24.68
N LYS A 314 -31.09 2.05 -24.33
CA LYS A 314 -31.25 0.73 -24.95
C LYS A 314 -31.36 -0.34 -23.87
N GLU A 315 -32.40 -1.14 -23.99
CA GLU A 315 -32.65 -2.27 -23.09
C GLU A 315 -32.01 -3.53 -23.66
N TYR A 316 -31.12 -4.12 -22.87
CA TYR A 316 -30.59 -5.45 -23.05
C TYR A 316 -31.45 -6.44 -22.22
N GLY A 317 -31.30 -7.74 -22.49
CA GLY A 317 -32.11 -8.79 -21.84
C GLY A 317 -32.21 -8.60 -20.33
N ASP A 318 -31.08 -8.35 -19.68
CA ASP A 318 -30.95 -8.30 -18.22
C ASP A 318 -30.61 -6.92 -17.64
N TYR A 319 -30.29 -5.93 -18.48
CA TYR A 319 -29.87 -4.60 -18.05
C TYR A 319 -30.24 -3.51 -19.06
N ILE A 320 -30.04 -2.25 -18.70
CA ILE A 320 -30.34 -1.10 -19.55
C ILE A 320 -29.08 -0.23 -19.63
N VAL A 321 -28.79 0.27 -20.82
CA VAL A 321 -27.75 1.28 -21.05
C VAL A 321 -28.43 2.61 -21.32
N CYS A 322 -28.07 3.63 -20.55
CA CYS A 322 -28.52 4.99 -20.72
C CYS A 322 -27.33 5.91 -20.98
N LYS A 323 -27.43 6.79 -21.98
CA LYS A 323 -26.49 7.89 -22.21
C LYS A 323 -27.21 9.22 -22.11
N ILE A 324 -26.61 10.19 -21.43
CA ILE A 324 -27.18 11.52 -21.23
C ILE A 324 -26.13 12.56 -21.58
N ASP A 325 -26.48 13.46 -22.50
CA ASP A 325 -25.71 14.71 -22.65
C ASP A 325 -26.20 15.72 -21.61
N ASN A 326 -25.37 15.94 -20.59
CA ASN A 326 -25.60 16.90 -19.53
C ASN A 326 -24.62 18.09 -19.57
N GLN A 327 -23.89 18.33 -20.67
CA GLN A 327 -22.90 19.41 -20.76
C GLN A 327 -23.54 20.80 -20.64
N SER A 328 -24.64 21.04 -21.36
CA SER A 328 -25.22 22.38 -21.52
C SER A 328 -26.18 22.75 -20.39
N GLN A 329 -27.15 21.87 -20.09
CA GLN A 329 -28.28 22.17 -19.22
C GLN A 329 -28.26 21.40 -17.88
N GLY A 330 -27.29 20.50 -17.68
CA GLY A 330 -27.30 19.57 -16.55
C GLY A 330 -28.45 18.57 -16.65
N ILE A 331 -28.86 17.99 -15.52
CA ILE A 331 -29.95 17.01 -15.49
C ILE A 331 -31.30 17.72 -15.34
N THR A 332 -31.99 17.92 -16.46
CA THR A 332 -33.29 18.60 -16.51
C THR A 332 -34.44 17.71 -15.99
N GLU A 333 -35.60 18.30 -15.67
CA GLU A 333 -36.79 17.53 -15.27
C GLU A 333 -37.27 16.57 -16.36
N GLN A 334 -37.08 16.95 -17.63
CA GLN A 334 -37.43 16.09 -18.75
C GLN A 334 -36.52 14.86 -18.83
N ILE A 335 -35.22 15.03 -18.56
CA ILE A 335 -34.25 13.93 -18.48
C ILE A 335 -34.57 13.04 -17.28
N MET A 336 -34.85 13.61 -16.10
CA MET A 336 -35.25 12.85 -14.91
C MET A 336 -36.46 11.95 -15.20
N LYS A 337 -37.50 12.47 -15.86
CA LYS A 337 -38.69 11.67 -16.23
C LYS A 337 -38.36 10.50 -17.15
N LYS A 338 -37.35 10.64 -18.02
CA LYS A 338 -36.89 9.55 -18.90
C LYS A 338 -36.13 8.48 -18.09
N ILE A 339 -35.22 8.88 -17.20
CA ILE A 339 -34.53 7.95 -16.29
C ILE A 339 -35.54 7.20 -15.40
N GLU A 340 -36.50 7.92 -14.81
CA GLU A 340 -37.58 7.32 -14.00
C GLU A 340 -38.46 6.33 -14.80
N SER A 341 -38.54 6.48 -16.12
CA SER A 341 -39.24 5.54 -16.98
C SER A 341 -38.45 4.24 -17.15
N GLU A 342 -37.12 4.33 -17.27
CA GLU A 342 -36.24 3.16 -17.38
C GLU A 342 -36.11 2.43 -16.03
N GLU A 343 -35.99 3.16 -14.92
CA GLU A 343 -35.99 2.64 -13.54
C GLU A 343 -37.24 1.78 -13.23
N ARG A 344 -38.40 2.14 -13.78
CA ARG A 344 -39.65 1.36 -13.60
C ARG A 344 -39.57 -0.06 -14.16
N LYS A 345 -38.62 -0.33 -15.07
CA LYS A 345 -38.39 -1.67 -15.64
C LYS A 345 -37.67 -2.60 -14.66
N LYS A 346 -37.12 -2.06 -13.56
CA LYS A 346 -36.47 -2.81 -12.48
C LYS A 346 -35.29 -3.67 -12.95
N LYS A 347 -34.53 -3.15 -13.91
CA LYS A 347 -33.31 -3.75 -14.42
C LYS A 347 -32.11 -2.88 -14.05
N PRO A 348 -30.94 -3.46 -13.77
CA PRO A 348 -29.68 -2.75 -13.68
C PRO A 348 -29.51 -1.71 -14.78
N ILE A 349 -29.08 -0.50 -14.43
CA ILE A 349 -28.83 0.60 -15.37
C ILE A 349 -27.35 0.97 -15.35
N LEU A 350 -26.73 0.97 -16.53
CA LEU A 350 -25.41 1.53 -16.78
C LEU A 350 -25.57 2.92 -17.37
N LEU A 351 -25.03 3.93 -16.69
CA LEU A 351 -25.29 5.32 -17.01
C LEU A 351 -24.02 6.01 -17.52
N PHE A 352 -24.08 6.54 -18.74
CA PHE A 352 -22.99 7.28 -19.39
C PHE A 352 -23.34 8.78 -19.46
N LEU A 353 -22.44 9.64 -19.00
CA LEU A 353 -22.66 11.08 -18.85
C LEU A 353 -21.51 11.89 -19.47
N ASN A 354 -21.86 12.98 -20.15
CA ASN A 354 -20.84 13.91 -20.68
C ASN A 354 -20.26 14.87 -19.61
N ARG A 355 -20.73 14.81 -18.37
CA ARG A 355 -20.23 15.56 -17.22
C ARG A 355 -20.48 14.76 -15.94
N PRO A 356 -19.56 14.77 -14.97
CA PRO A 356 -19.71 13.95 -13.78
C PRO A 356 -20.79 14.50 -12.86
N LEU A 357 -21.36 13.62 -12.03
CA LEU A 357 -22.21 14.01 -10.93
C LEU A 357 -21.33 14.56 -9.81
N ILE A 358 -21.52 15.84 -9.48
CA ILE A 358 -20.77 16.56 -8.46
C ILE A 358 -21.78 17.34 -7.63
N ARG A 359 -21.69 17.21 -6.31
CA ARG A 359 -22.61 17.88 -5.39
C ARG A 359 -22.43 19.39 -5.42
N GLY A 360 -23.53 20.13 -5.48
CA GLY A 360 -23.58 21.58 -5.63
C GLY A 360 -23.56 22.06 -7.09
N GLU A 361 -23.66 21.15 -8.06
CA GLU A 361 -23.79 21.47 -9.49
C GLU A 361 -25.19 21.14 -10.04
N LYS A 362 -25.39 21.32 -11.36
CA LYS A 362 -26.68 21.05 -12.04
C LYS A 362 -27.04 19.54 -12.14
N SER A 363 -26.43 18.69 -11.33
CA SER A 363 -26.60 17.23 -11.27
C SER A 363 -27.17 16.73 -9.94
N ASP A 364 -27.38 17.61 -8.95
CA ASP A 364 -27.82 17.26 -7.58
C ASP A 364 -29.05 16.35 -7.55
N ARG A 365 -30.04 16.59 -8.42
CA ARG A 365 -31.29 15.79 -8.41
C ARG A 365 -31.08 14.31 -8.73
N LEU A 366 -30.17 13.99 -9.65
CA LEU A 366 -29.88 12.60 -10.00
C LEU A 366 -28.98 11.97 -8.94
N LEU A 367 -28.06 12.75 -8.39
CA LEU A 367 -27.23 12.32 -7.27
C LEU A 367 -28.08 11.98 -6.05
N ASP A 368 -29.01 12.85 -5.65
CA ASP A 368 -29.95 12.61 -4.55
C ASP A 368 -30.79 11.34 -4.80
N TRP A 369 -31.25 11.13 -6.05
CA TRP A 369 -32.00 9.92 -6.43
C TRP A 369 -31.18 8.63 -6.28
N ILE A 370 -29.89 8.66 -6.62
CA ILE A 370 -28.97 7.53 -6.44
C ILE A 370 -28.70 7.31 -4.95
N GLU A 371 -28.44 8.38 -4.19
CA GLU A 371 -28.14 8.34 -2.75
C GLU A 371 -29.33 7.86 -1.90
N GLU A 372 -30.57 8.09 -2.33
CA GLU A 372 -31.79 7.58 -1.68
C GLU A 372 -31.89 6.04 -1.68
N GLY A 373 -31.02 5.34 -2.42
CA GLY A 373 -30.78 3.90 -2.30
C GLY A 373 -31.81 2.99 -2.97
N ASN A 374 -32.79 3.55 -3.68
CA ASN A 374 -33.82 2.81 -4.41
C ASN A 374 -33.63 2.81 -5.94
N SER A 375 -32.51 3.37 -6.42
CA SER A 375 -32.17 3.38 -7.83
C SER A 375 -31.63 2.02 -8.29
N TYR A 376 -31.98 1.62 -9.51
CA TYR A 376 -31.41 0.46 -10.20
C TYR A 376 -30.12 0.81 -10.98
N ILE A 377 -29.62 2.05 -10.87
CA ILE A 377 -28.31 2.44 -11.42
C ILE A 377 -27.21 1.70 -10.66
N GLN A 378 -26.33 1.01 -11.39
CA GLN A 378 -25.22 0.24 -10.82
C GLN A 378 -23.87 0.91 -11.05
N ALA A 379 -23.69 1.58 -12.19
CA ALA A 379 -22.44 2.22 -12.56
C ALA A 379 -22.70 3.52 -13.32
N VAL A 380 -21.88 4.53 -13.03
CA VAL A 380 -21.87 5.81 -13.72
C VAL A 380 -20.52 6.01 -14.39
N TYR A 381 -20.52 6.38 -15.66
CA TYR A 381 -19.34 6.66 -16.46
C TYR A 381 -19.43 8.08 -16.95
N ALA A 382 -18.48 8.91 -16.56
CA ALA A 382 -18.54 10.33 -16.82
C ALA A 382 -17.25 10.86 -17.44
N GLU A 383 -17.44 11.73 -18.41
CA GLU A 383 -16.43 12.61 -18.96
C GLU A 383 -15.90 13.63 -17.92
N ASN A 384 -14.58 13.86 -17.86
CA ASN A 384 -13.90 14.79 -16.94
C ASN A 384 -12.73 15.49 -17.64
N ALA A 385 -12.59 16.81 -17.47
CA ALA A 385 -11.54 17.57 -18.14
C ALA A 385 -10.14 17.28 -17.60
N ASP A 386 -10.01 16.94 -16.32
CA ASP A 386 -8.70 17.01 -15.66
C ASP A 386 -8.03 15.63 -15.53
N GLU A 387 -8.75 14.59 -15.09
CA GLU A 387 -8.13 13.33 -14.66
C GLU A 387 -9.06 12.11 -14.79
N SER A 388 -8.48 10.93 -15.01
CA SER A 388 -9.17 9.63 -14.89
C SER A 388 -9.05 9.11 -13.47
N ARG A 389 -10.19 8.80 -12.85
CA ARG A 389 -10.28 8.26 -11.48
C ARG A 389 -11.60 7.52 -11.28
N LYS A 390 -11.81 6.90 -10.12
CA LYS A 390 -13.06 6.20 -9.75
C LYS A 390 -13.45 6.60 -8.34
N ASP A 391 -14.66 7.14 -8.19
CA ASP A 391 -15.21 7.57 -6.90
C ASP A 391 -16.48 6.77 -6.57
N MET A 392 -16.69 6.40 -5.29
CA MET A 392 -17.94 5.77 -4.85
C MET A 392 -18.99 6.85 -4.60
N LEU A 393 -20.13 6.76 -5.30
CA LEU A 393 -21.30 7.62 -5.05
C LEU A 393 -22.11 7.08 -3.86
N THR A 394 -22.22 5.75 -3.74
CA THR A 394 -22.82 5.04 -2.61
C THR A 394 -22.02 3.78 -2.32
N GLU A 395 -22.37 2.99 -1.30
CA GLU A 395 -21.77 1.66 -1.05
C GLU A 395 -21.90 0.69 -2.23
N LYS A 396 -22.80 0.95 -3.19
CA LYS A 396 -23.12 0.03 -4.30
C LYS A 396 -22.94 0.63 -5.70
N VAL A 397 -22.73 1.94 -5.80
CA VAL A 397 -22.68 2.67 -7.09
C VAL A 397 -21.40 3.47 -7.15
N PHE A 398 -20.61 3.26 -8.20
CA PHE A 398 -19.40 4.01 -8.48
C PHE A 398 -19.60 4.97 -9.67
N GLN A 399 -18.75 5.99 -9.73
CA GLN A 399 -18.58 6.89 -10.86
C GLN A 399 -17.13 6.84 -11.36
N CYS A 400 -16.93 6.42 -12.59
CA CYS A 400 -15.63 6.45 -13.26
C CYS A 400 -15.50 7.70 -14.13
N TYR A 401 -14.33 8.32 -14.09
CA TYR A 401 -14.00 9.55 -14.78
C TYR A 401 -13.08 9.25 -15.97
N ILE A 402 -13.37 9.85 -17.12
CA ILE A 402 -12.61 9.69 -18.36
C ILE A 402 -12.04 11.05 -18.75
N THR A 403 -10.78 11.12 -19.16
CA THR A 403 -10.21 12.40 -19.57
C THR A 403 -10.83 12.88 -20.90
N ASN A 404 -11.38 14.09 -20.90
CA ASN A 404 -12.03 14.72 -22.05
C ASN A 404 -11.07 15.43 -23.01
N ASN A 405 -9.79 15.55 -22.64
CA ASN A 405 -8.88 16.47 -23.34
C ASN A 405 -8.38 15.96 -24.69
N VAL A 406 -8.76 14.76 -25.13
CA VAL A 406 -8.39 14.23 -26.45
C VAL A 406 -9.53 13.39 -27.01
N ALA A 407 -10.03 13.73 -28.21
CA ALA A 407 -11.00 12.92 -28.98
C ALA A 407 -10.47 11.50 -29.33
N GLU A 408 -9.20 11.25 -29.05
CA GLU A 408 -8.50 9.98 -29.24
C GLU A 408 -8.54 9.09 -27.99
N ASN A 409 -9.22 9.46 -26.90
CA ASN A 409 -9.33 8.61 -25.70
C ASN A 409 -10.73 8.01 -25.57
N ALA A 410 -10.78 6.73 -25.18
CA ALA A 410 -12.02 6.06 -24.86
C ALA A 410 -11.90 5.17 -23.61
N LEU A 411 -13.00 5.03 -22.88
CA LEU A 411 -13.16 4.05 -21.81
C LEU A 411 -13.82 2.80 -22.37
N LEU A 412 -13.17 1.66 -22.16
CA LEU A 412 -13.78 0.37 -22.43
C LEU A 412 -14.59 -0.07 -21.21
N VAL A 413 -15.89 -0.27 -21.37
CA VAL A 413 -16.77 -0.85 -20.34
C VAL A 413 -17.16 -2.25 -20.76
N GLN A 414 -16.83 -3.24 -19.93
CA GLN A 414 -17.09 -4.65 -20.19
C GLN A 414 -18.17 -5.15 -19.22
N VAL A 415 -19.29 -5.62 -19.76
CA VAL A 415 -20.45 -6.09 -18.99
C VAL A 415 -20.45 -7.61 -19.01
N ARG A 416 -20.41 -8.23 -17.83
CA ARG A 416 -20.24 -9.67 -17.65
C ARG A 416 -21.23 -10.24 -16.63
N GLY A 417 -21.37 -11.57 -16.64
CA GLY A 417 -22.19 -12.29 -15.66
C GLY A 417 -21.47 -12.48 -14.33
N GLU A 418 -22.15 -12.24 -13.21
CA GLU A 418 -21.72 -12.70 -11.86
C GLU A 418 -21.61 -14.22 -11.75
#